data_AF-A0A8M1MHB4-F1
#
_entry.id   AF-A0A8M1MHB4-F1
#
_cell.length_a   1.000
_cell.length_b   1.000
_cell.length_c   1.000
_cell.angle_alpha   90.00
_cell.angle_beta   90.00
_cell.angle_gamma   90.00
#
_symmetry.space_group_name_H-M   'P 1'
#
loop_
_entity.id
_entity.type
_entity.pdbx_description
1 polymer ?
#
loop_
_entity_poly.entity_id
_entity_poly.type
_entity_poly.pdbx_seq_one_letter_code
_entity_poly.pdbx_strand_id
1 'polypeptide(L)'
;MHHCLWKYIIVAVSLIFLNFFLQKNNEEHLTYNLSLEEKKKILWQFNQKQISSERKNHLATFKDMQKPSPLLQRANYKFLAGSPPQEKKLLTVGISSEQHPHGSYLLDTLQSLFQASSEPELNCIVVLVHLSDPDPEWLSQTVANISSLFKPHIEAQKLLVIHGSLSDSPLPGDLNNVSHTSPCEAHYSRQKVNYALLMNFALNLSEYFLMIEDYVHCTPKFISTIYWVLSAWKELPWVILEFSSLSLSGKVFHNSDLSRLTSFFLLFHENIPIHLFLSEFRLLLAQNVPIRFSPSVFYHMGNYSLFEDTCFLVEKEEVFDEPDNPVANVLTDMMAELNIIPQYAYILNKECYSVLNPIEGNYLTVILEKPQKVIRIEVLTGSDKQGLYWLQQGQVELGYDPLEDSRGCTRYTLLGPLVEGHLDQRVFYEEDSVEELSCIRLIVLASQKSWLLIRQIRVWTQNEEEES
;
A
#
# COMPACT_ATOMS: atom_id res chain seq x y z
N MET A 1 -61.67 78.68 2.51
CA MET A 1 -61.16 77.79 3.58
C MET A 1 -60.31 76.61 3.10
N HIS A 2 -60.25 76.25 1.80
CA HIS A 2 -59.43 75.10 1.35
C HIS A 2 -57.96 75.40 1.02
N HIS A 3 -57.57 76.67 0.84
CA HIS A 3 -56.19 77.00 0.42
C HIS A 3 -55.17 77.02 1.57
N CYS A 4 -55.62 77.14 2.82
CA CYS A 4 -54.77 77.25 4.01
C CYS A 4 -54.36 75.88 4.57
N LEU A 5 -55.28 74.90 4.56
CA LEU A 5 -55.02 73.53 4.99
C LEU A 5 -53.98 72.82 4.11
N TRP A 6 -53.97 73.09 2.80
CA TRP A 6 -53.04 72.45 1.88
C TRP A 6 -51.59 72.90 2.09
N LYS A 7 -51.35 74.16 2.46
CA LYS A 7 -50.00 74.68 2.79
C LYS A 7 -49.43 74.04 4.05
N TYR A 8 -50.26 73.80 5.08
CA TYR A 8 -49.82 73.10 6.30
C TYR A 8 -49.50 71.63 6.05
N ILE A 9 -50.25 70.96 5.18
CA ILE A 9 -49.98 69.56 4.81
C ILE A 9 -48.66 69.46 4.04
N ILE A 10 -48.39 70.38 3.10
CA ILE A 10 -47.12 70.37 2.34
C ILE A 10 -45.92 70.62 3.26
N VAL A 11 -46.01 71.57 4.21
CA VAL A 11 -44.92 71.83 5.18
C VAL A 11 -44.69 70.64 6.12
N ALA A 12 -45.76 69.99 6.60
CA ALA A 12 -45.66 68.80 7.44
C ALA A 12 -45.03 67.63 6.69
N VAL A 13 -45.42 67.39 5.43
CA VAL A 13 -44.83 66.35 4.59
C VAL A 13 -43.36 66.66 4.28
N SER A 14 -43.02 67.93 4.03
CA SER A 14 -41.63 68.36 3.80
C SER A 14 -40.74 68.12 5.02
N LEU A 15 -41.23 68.42 6.24
CA LEU A 15 -40.52 68.17 7.49
C LEU A 15 -40.37 66.68 7.76
N ILE A 16 -41.37 65.85 7.44
CA ILE A 16 -41.29 64.39 7.56
C ILE A 16 -40.24 63.83 6.59
N PHE A 17 -40.21 64.30 5.33
CA PHE A 17 -39.19 63.89 4.36
C PHE A 17 -37.79 64.38 4.74
N LEU A 18 -37.65 65.59 5.30
CA LEU A 18 -36.36 66.10 5.80
C LEU A 18 -35.87 65.28 7.00
N ASN A 19 -36.78 64.87 7.90
CA ASN A 19 -36.45 64.02 9.04
C ASN A 19 -36.10 62.59 8.58
N PHE A 20 -36.77 62.07 7.56
CA PHE A 20 -36.41 60.80 6.93
C PHE A 20 -35.05 60.86 6.21
N PHE A 21 -34.71 61.99 5.58
CA PHE A 21 -33.40 62.19 4.95
C PHE A 21 -32.29 62.35 5.99
N LEU A 22 -32.53 63.07 7.09
CA LEU A 22 -31.60 63.21 8.21
C LEU A 22 -31.43 61.90 8.99
N GLN A 23 -32.50 61.11 9.15
CA GLN A 23 -32.44 59.79 9.79
C GLN A 23 -31.75 58.76 8.90
N LYS A 24 -31.99 58.77 7.59
CA LYS A 24 -31.32 57.88 6.64
C LYS A 24 -29.82 58.20 6.47
N ASN A 25 -29.41 59.46 6.61
CA ASN A 25 -27.99 59.83 6.63
C ASN A 25 -27.30 59.51 7.97
N ASN A 26 -28.03 59.28 9.06
CA ASN A 26 -27.46 58.87 10.35
C ASN A 26 -27.46 57.34 10.58
N GLU A 27 -28.12 56.55 9.74
CA GLU A 27 -28.18 55.08 9.88
C GLU A 27 -27.12 54.31 9.06
N GLU A 28 -26.25 54.96 8.29
CA GLU A 28 -25.21 54.29 7.48
C GLU A 28 -23.78 54.35 8.03
N HIS A 29 -23.55 54.84 9.25
CA HIS A 29 -22.21 54.78 9.87
C HIS A 29 -22.25 54.50 11.37
N LEU A 30 -22.86 53.37 11.77
CA LEU A 30 -22.44 52.67 12.99
C LEU A 30 -21.29 51.71 12.68
N THR A 31 -20.22 52.24 12.06
CA THR A 31 -18.93 51.56 11.99
C THR A 31 -18.40 51.44 13.42
N TYR A 32 -18.55 50.26 14.02
CA TYR A 32 -17.67 49.86 15.13
C TYR A 32 -16.23 50.07 14.65
N ASN A 33 -15.58 51.13 15.13
CA ASN A 33 -14.15 51.35 14.96
C ASN A 33 -13.39 50.36 15.85
N LEU A 34 -13.54 49.06 15.56
CA LEU A 34 -12.64 48.04 16.06
C LEU A 34 -11.24 48.38 15.55
N SER A 35 -10.27 48.41 16.45
CA SER A 35 -8.88 48.67 16.09
C SER A 35 -8.41 47.62 15.07
N LEU A 36 -7.38 47.95 14.28
CA LEU A 36 -6.81 47.01 13.31
C LEU A 36 -6.37 45.70 14.01
N GLU A 37 -5.88 45.78 15.26
CA GLU A 37 -5.59 44.63 16.12
C GLU A 37 -6.84 43.77 16.41
N GLU A 38 -7.97 44.39 16.76
CA GLU A 38 -9.20 43.67 17.11
C GLU A 38 -9.80 42.98 15.88
N LYS A 39 -9.77 43.64 14.72
CA LYS A 39 -10.19 43.02 13.44
C LYS A 39 -9.31 41.81 13.09
N LYS A 40 -7.99 41.92 13.26
CA LYS A 40 -7.06 40.79 13.08
C LYS A 40 -7.35 39.65 14.05
N LYS A 41 -7.65 39.96 15.32
CA LYS A 41 -7.97 38.97 16.35
C LYS A 41 -9.28 38.24 16.06
N ILE A 42 -10.32 38.96 15.62
CA ILE A 42 -11.61 38.38 15.22
C ILE A 42 -11.44 37.50 13.99
N LEU A 43 -10.72 37.98 12.96
CA LEU A 43 -10.42 37.19 11.76
C LEU A 43 -9.65 35.90 12.09
N TRP A 44 -8.65 36.00 12.98
CA TRP A 44 -7.89 34.85 13.45
C TRP A 44 -8.77 33.83 14.20
N GLN A 45 -9.67 34.30 15.07
CA GLN A 45 -10.64 33.45 15.75
C GLN A 45 -11.65 32.80 14.80
N PHE A 46 -12.07 33.52 13.75
CA PHE A 46 -12.98 32.99 12.73
C PHE A 46 -12.28 31.91 11.90
N ASN A 47 -11.05 32.17 11.45
CA ASN A 47 -10.21 31.21 10.75
C ASN A 47 -9.93 29.97 11.62
N GLN A 48 -9.61 30.13 12.91
CA GLN A 48 -9.44 29.00 13.82
C GLN A 48 -10.72 28.19 13.99
N LYS A 49 -11.88 28.84 14.14
CA LYS A 49 -13.17 28.16 14.23
C LYS A 49 -13.50 27.42 12.94
N GLN A 50 -13.27 28.04 11.79
CA GLN A 50 -13.49 27.43 10.48
C GLN A 50 -12.57 26.21 10.28
N ILE A 51 -11.26 26.35 10.51
CA ILE A 51 -10.30 25.23 10.47
C ILE A 51 -10.71 24.13 11.45
N SER A 52 -11.17 24.48 12.66
CA SER A 52 -11.64 23.49 13.64
C SER A 52 -12.93 22.77 13.22
N SER A 53 -13.82 23.47 12.51
CA SER A 53 -15.07 22.94 11.98
C SER A 53 -14.82 22.04 10.78
N GLU A 54 -13.98 22.48 9.85
CA GLU A 54 -13.51 21.68 8.71
C GLU A 54 -12.81 20.43 9.22
N ARG A 55 -11.87 20.54 10.17
CA ARG A 55 -11.21 19.38 10.79
C ARG A 55 -12.20 18.41 11.42
N LYS A 56 -13.23 18.91 12.12
CA LYS A 56 -14.29 18.06 12.70
C LYS A 56 -15.13 17.37 11.63
N ASN A 57 -15.47 18.08 10.55
CA ASN A 57 -16.22 17.53 9.42
C ASN A 57 -15.39 16.47 8.69
N HIS A 58 -14.13 16.75 8.36
CA HIS A 58 -13.22 15.78 7.77
C HIS A 58 -12.99 14.57 8.67
N LEU A 59 -12.86 14.77 9.99
CA LEU A 59 -12.76 13.67 10.96
C LEU A 59 -14.05 12.83 11.01
N ALA A 60 -15.23 13.45 10.90
CA ALA A 60 -16.50 12.75 10.85
C ALA A 60 -16.62 11.92 9.56
N THR A 61 -16.32 12.51 8.40
CA THR A 61 -16.28 11.81 7.11
C THR A 61 -15.27 10.66 7.12
N PHE A 62 -14.07 10.89 7.66
CA PHE A 62 -13.05 9.86 7.79
C PHE A 62 -13.50 8.71 8.70
N LYS A 63 -14.18 9.01 9.83
CA LYS A 63 -14.75 7.99 10.71
C LYS A 63 -15.90 7.22 10.05
N ASP A 64 -16.68 7.85 9.20
CA ASP A 64 -17.72 7.16 8.43
C ASP A 64 -17.12 6.25 7.34
N MET A 65 -16.02 6.67 6.70
CA MET A 65 -15.26 5.81 5.76
C MET A 65 -14.59 4.60 6.43
N GLN A 66 -14.37 4.63 7.75
CA GLN A 66 -13.86 3.48 8.51
C GLN A 66 -14.94 2.42 8.76
N LYS A 67 -16.22 2.75 8.60
CA LYS A 67 -17.30 1.78 8.78
C LYS A 67 -17.46 0.93 7.52
N PRO A 68 -17.91 -0.33 7.64
CA PRO A 68 -18.25 -1.14 6.48
C PRO A 68 -19.27 -0.41 5.60
N SER A 69 -19.00 -0.36 4.30
CA SER A 69 -19.89 0.27 3.32
C SER A 69 -21.33 -0.23 3.50
N PRO A 70 -22.35 0.66 3.54
CA PRO A 70 -23.75 0.25 3.59
C PRO A 70 -24.15 -0.72 2.48
N LEU A 71 -23.46 -0.70 1.33
CA LEU A 71 -23.66 -1.65 0.24
C LEU A 71 -23.24 -3.07 0.66
N LEU A 72 -22.09 -3.19 1.32
CA LEU A 72 -21.53 -4.48 1.76
C LEU A 72 -22.29 -5.07 2.96
N GLN A 73 -23.00 -4.25 3.74
CA GLN A 73 -23.92 -4.75 4.77
C GLN A 73 -25.08 -5.58 4.19
N ARG A 74 -25.39 -5.41 2.90
CA ARG A 74 -26.42 -6.16 2.16
C ARG A 74 -25.85 -7.30 1.32
N ALA A 75 -24.55 -7.56 1.42
CA ALA A 75 -23.92 -8.67 0.73
C ALA A 75 -24.48 -10.00 1.24
N ASN A 76 -24.86 -10.87 0.31
CA ASN A 76 -25.29 -12.22 0.58
C ASN A 76 -24.15 -13.17 0.22
N TYR A 77 -23.83 -14.10 1.13
CA TYR A 77 -22.74 -15.06 0.94
C TYR A 77 -23.29 -16.48 1.01
N LYS A 78 -23.07 -17.23 -0.08
CA LYS A 78 -23.32 -18.67 -0.15
C LYS A 78 -22.01 -19.42 0.04
N PHE A 79 -21.97 -20.29 1.04
CA PHE A 79 -20.89 -21.25 1.22
C PHE A 79 -20.99 -22.34 0.17
N LEU A 80 -19.94 -22.53 -0.61
CA LEU A 80 -19.90 -23.52 -1.69
C LEU A 80 -19.06 -24.75 -1.30
N ALA A 81 -17.92 -24.54 -0.65
CA ALA A 81 -17.09 -25.61 -0.09
C ALA A 81 -16.30 -25.13 1.12
N GLY A 82 -16.11 -26.01 2.11
CA GLY A 82 -15.38 -25.70 3.33
C GLY A 82 -16.18 -24.89 4.34
N SER A 83 -15.49 -24.50 5.42
CA SER A 83 -16.05 -23.69 6.50
C SER A 83 -15.00 -22.69 6.97
N PRO A 84 -15.40 -21.54 7.54
CA PRO A 84 -14.47 -20.61 8.16
C PRO A 84 -13.62 -21.28 9.24
N PRO A 85 -12.35 -20.87 9.41
CA PRO A 85 -11.52 -21.39 10.47
C PRO A 85 -12.11 -21.06 11.85
N GLN A 86 -11.92 -21.96 12.81
CA GLN A 86 -12.42 -21.78 14.18
C GLN A 86 -11.67 -20.67 14.93
N GLU A 87 -10.38 -20.51 14.62
CA GLU A 87 -9.51 -19.51 15.20
C GLU A 87 -9.02 -18.55 14.11
N LYS A 88 -8.80 -17.30 14.51
CA LYS A 88 -8.25 -16.27 13.62
C LYS A 88 -6.86 -16.69 13.15
N LYS A 89 -6.65 -16.71 11.84
CA LYS A 89 -5.37 -17.07 11.20
C LYS A 89 -4.43 -15.87 11.14
N LEU A 90 -3.16 -16.11 10.82
CA LEU A 90 -2.23 -15.02 10.53
C LEU A 90 -2.62 -14.32 9.23
N LEU A 91 -2.82 -15.10 8.16
CA LEU A 91 -2.98 -14.58 6.81
C LEU A 91 -4.18 -15.23 6.10
N THR A 92 -5.02 -14.43 5.47
CA THR A 92 -5.99 -14.92 4.47
C THR A 92 -5.38 -14.72 3.09
N VAL A 93 -5.27 -15.77 2.29
CA VAL A 93 -4.92 -15.68 0.87
C VAL A 93 -6.20 -15.60 0.07
N GLY A 94 -6.54 -14.41 -0.40
CA GLY A 94 -7.79 -14.13 -1.11
C GLY A 94 -7.60 -14.21 -2.62
N ILE A 95 -8.47 -15.01 -3.26
CA ILE A 95 -8.53 -15.20 -4.71
C ILE A 95 -9.95 -14.89 -5.18
N SER A 96 -10.09 -14.05 -6.21
CA SER A 96 -11.35 -13.85 -6.93
C SER A 96 -11.25 -14.51 -8.30
N SER A 97 -12.26 -15.28 -8.70
CA SER A 97 -12.26 -15.99 -9.99
C SER A 97 -13.63 -15.93 -10.68
N GLU A 98 -13.59 -15.67 -11.98
CA GLU A 98 -14.74 -15.68 -12.89
C GLU A 98 -14.49 -16.58 -14.11
N GLN A 99 -15.53 -16.82 -14.92
CA GLN A 99 -15.38 -17.60 -16.13
C GLN A 99 -14.63 -16.79 -17.20
N HIS A 100 -13.45 -17.28 -17.56
CA HIS A 100 -12.64 -16.68 -18.63
C HIS A 100 -12.92 -17.34 -19.99
N PRO A 101 -12.93 -16.58 -21.11
CA PRO A 101 -13.19 -17.12 -22.45
C PRO A 101 -12.22 -18.22 -22.91
N HIS A 102 -11.00 -18.23 -22.37
CA HIS A 102 -9.91 -19.12 -22.80
C HIS A 102 -9.56 -20.22 -21.78
N GLY A 103 -10.41 -20.43 -20.76
CA GLY A 103 -10.21 -21.42 -19.71
C GLY A 103 -9.91 -20.79 -18.34
N SER A 104 -10.17 -21.53 -17.26
CA SER A 104 -9.92 -21.08 -15.88
C SER A 104 -8.61 -21.67 -15.36
N TYR A 105 -7.74 -20.81 -14.82
CA TYR A 105 -6.44 -21.19 -14.23
C TYR A 105 -6.50 -21.34 -12.71
N LEU A 106 -7.69 -21.16 -12.12
CA LEU A 106 -7.88 -21.21 -10.66
C LEU A 106 -7.37 -22.50 -10.05
N LEU A 107 -7.62 -23.64 -10.71
CA LEU A 107 -7.19 -24.96 -10.22
C LEU A 107 -5.66 -25.07 -10.22
N ASP A 108 -5.00 -24.56 -11.25
CA ASP A 108 -3.54 -24.55 -11.36
C ASP A 108 -2.93 -23.63 -10.30
N THR A 109 -3.51 -22.44 -10.09
CA THR A 109 -3.12 -21.51 -9.02
C THR A 109 -3.24 -22.14 -7.64
N LEU A 110 -4.38 -22.77 -7.32
CA LEU A 110 -4.57 -23.48 -6.06
C LEU A 110 -3.57 -24.64 -5.91
N GLN A 111 -3.32 -25.38 -6.99
CA GLN A 111 -2.33 -26.46 -6.97
C GLN A 111 -0.92 -25.92 -6.69
N SER A 112 -0.51 -24.86 -7.37
CA SER A 112 0.78 -24.19 -7.14
C SER A 112 0.91 -23.70 -5.70
N LEU A 113 -0.13 -23.06 -5.16
CA LEU A 113 -0.15 -22.54 -3.79
C LEU A 113 0.05 -23.66 -2.77
N PHE A 114 -0.74 -24.74 -2.83
CA PHE A 114 -0.66 -25.82 -1.86
C PHE A 114 0.62 -26.65 -2.01
N GLN A 115 1.13 -26.85 -3.23
CA GLN A 115 2.39 -27.56 -3.46
C GLN A 115 3.62 -26.76 -3.01
N ALA A 116 3.57 -25.43 -3.09
CA ALA A 116 4.64 -24.54 -2.65
C ALA A 116 4.71 -24.37 -1.12
N SER A 117 3.72 -24.88 -0.39
CA SER A 117 3.52 -24.65 1.04
C SER A 117 3.74 -25.91 1.87
N SER A 118 4.42 -25.76 3.00
CA SER A 118 4.56 -26.81 4.02
C SER A 118 3.37 -26.85 4.99
N GLU A 119 3.20 -27.97 5.70
CA GLU A 119 2.13 -28.12 6.69
C GLU A 119 2.14 -27.03 7.81
N PRO A 120 3.29 -26.65 8.39
CA PRO A 120 3.35 -25.53 9.34
C PRO A 120 2.88 -24.20 8.74
N GLU A 121 3.26 -23.90 7.49
CA GLU A 121 2.81 -22.69 6.80
C GLU A 121 1.30 -22.71 6.58
N LEU A 122 0.75 -23.84 6.13
CA LEU A 122 -0.69 -24.01 5.89
C LEU A 122 -1.52 -23.90 7.17
N ASN A 123 -0.95 -24.18 8.35
CA ASN A 123 -1.66 -24.01 9.61
C ASN A 123 -1.84 -22.54 10.01
N CYS A 124 -0.96 -21.65 9.51
CA CYS A 124 -0.99 -20.22 9.78
C CYS A 124 -1.93 -19.45 8.84
N ILE A 125 -2.40 -20.06 7.75
CA ILE A 125 -3.19 -19.37 6.74
C ILE A 125 -4.59 -19.97 6.53
N VAL A 126 -5.43 -19.24 5.81
CA VAL A 126 -6.65 -19.75 5.17
C VAL A 126 -6.69 -19.24 3.73
N VAL A 127 -6.96 -20.12 2.78
CA VAL A 127 -7.18 -19.75 1.37
C VAL A 127 -8.67 -19.51 1.19
N LEU A 128 -9.03 -18.29 0.78
CA LEU A 128 -10.40 -17.86 0.54
C LEU A 128 -10.59 -17.62 -0.96
N VAL A 129 -11.48 -18.39 -1.57
CA VAL A 129 -11.83 -18.26 -2.99
C VAL A 129 -13.24 -17.70 -3.11
N HIS A 130 -13.37 -16.57 -3.78
CA HIS A 130 -14.66 -16.01 -4.21
C HIS A 130 -14.89 -16.36 -5.69
N LEU A 131 -15.91 -17.19 -5.94
CA LEU A 131 -16.40 -17.44 -7.29
C LEU A 131 -17.45 -16.39 -7.62
N SER A 132 -17.12 -15.45 -8.49
CA SER A 132 -17.95 -14.28 -8.80
C SER A 132 -18.88 -14.45 -10.01
N ASP A 133 -18.68 -15.49 -10.81
CA ASP A 133 -19.48 -15.72 -12.01
C ASP A 133 -20.95 -16.02 -11.67
N PRO A 134 -21.94 -15.44 -12.39
CA PRO A 134 -23.34 -15.73 -12.17
C PRO A 134 -23.82 -17.07 -12.77
N ASP A 135 -23.05 -17.72 -13.66
CA ASP A 135 -23.45 -18.97 -14.29
C ASP A 135 -23.50 -20.14 -13.28
N PRO A 136 -24.70 -20.67 -12.97
CA PRO A 136 -24.83 -21.76 -12.01
C PRO A 136 -24.20 -23.08 -12.47
N GLU A 137 -24.09 -23.32 -13.79
CA GLU A 137 -23.48 -24.54 -14.32
C GLU A 137 -21.96 -24.50 -14.11
N TRP A 138 -21.32 -23.40 -14.51
CA TRP A 138 -19.91 -23.16 -14.26
C TRP A 138 -19.58 -23.20 -12.76
N LEU A 139 -20.38 -22.54 -11.91
CA LEU A 139 -20.20 -22.57 -10.46
C LEU A 139 -20.22 -24.00 -9.92
N SER A 140 -21.23 -24.79 -10.30
CA SER A 140 -21.37 -26.17 -9.84
C SER A 140 -20.19 -27.04 -10.28
N GLN A 141 -19.75 -26.90 -11.54
CA GLN A 141 -18.63 -27.65 -12.09
C GLN A 141 -17.30 -27.26 -11.41
N THR A 142 -17.04 -25.96 -11.24
CA THR A 142 -15.83 -25.47 -10.58
C THR A 142 -15.75 -25.93 -9.13
N VAL A 143 -16.86 -25.87 -8.39
CA VAL A 143 -16.94 -26.37 -7.01
C VAL A 143 -16.71 -27.87 -6.93
N ALA A 144 -17.27 -28.65 -7.87
CA ALA A 144 -17.04 -30.09 -7.93
C ALA A 144 -15.56 -30.43 -8.18
N ASN A 145 -14.91 -29.71 -9.09
CA ASN A 145 -13.48 -29.88 -9.38
C ASN A 145 -12.62 -29.52 -8.17
N ILE A 146 -12.88 -28.37 -7.52
CA ILE A 146 -12.17 -27.96 -6.30
C ILE A 146 -12.37 -28.99 -5.19
N SER A 147 -13.60 -29.44 -4.98
CA SER A 147 -13.94 -30.42 -3.93
C SER A 147 -13.28 -31.78 -4.17
N SER A 148 -13.07 -32.16 -5.43
CA SER A 148 -12.39 -33.40 -5.80
C SER A 148 -10.87 -33.31 -5.55
N LEU A 149 -10.24 -32.23 -6.02
CA LEU A 149 -8.77 -32.07 -6.00
C LEU A 149 -8.23 -31.63 -4.64
N PHE A 150 -8.96 -30.78 -3.91
CA PHE A 150 -8.49 -30.14 -2.68
C PHE A 150 -9.25 -30.59 -1.44
N LYS A 151 -9.93 -31.74 -1.50
CA LYS A 151 -10.68 -32.33 -0.37
C LYS A 151 -9.93 -32.30 0.96
N PRO A 152 -8.64 -32.70 1.05
CA PRO A 152 -7.91 -32.68 2.32
C PRO A 152 -7.76 -31.26 2.90
N HIS A 153 -7.57 -30.26 2.06
CA HIS A 153 -7.43 -28.86 2.48
C HIS A 153 -8.78 -28.26 2.92
N ILE A 154 -9.87 -28.67 2.27
CA ILE A 154 -11.23 -28.29 2.66
C ILE A 154 -11.58 -28.89 4.03
N GLU A 155 -11.35 -30.19 4.22
CA GLU A 155 -11.62 -30.89 5.48
C GLU A 155 -10.77 -30.36 6.63
N ALA A 156 -9.53 -29.93 6.35
CA ALA A 156 -8.64 -29.29 7.31
C ALA A 156 -8.94 -27.79 7.55
N GLN A 157 -10.01 -27.23 6.98
CA GLN A 157 -10.38 -25.80 7.07
C GLN A 157 -9.28 -24.84 6.56
N LYS A 158 -8.45 -25.30 5.61
CA LYS A 158 -7.40 -24.53 4.95
C LYS A 158 -7.88 -23.87 3.65
N LEU A 159 -8.97 -24.38 3.06
CA LEU A 159 -9.59 -23.84 1.84
C LEU A 159 -11.08 -23.60 2.08
N LEU A 160 -11.53 -22.39 1.74
CA LEU A 160 -12.92 -21.95 1.82
C LEU A 160 -13.34 -21.35 0.48
N VAL A 161 -14.45 -21.84 -0.07
CA VAL A 161 -15.02 -21.35 -1.34
C VAL A 161 -16.38 -20.75 -1.07
N ILE A 162 -16.55 -19.50 -1.50
CA ILE A 162 -17.78 -18.72 -1.34
C ILE A 162 -18.25 -18.16 -2.68
N HIS A 163 -19.55 -17.88 -2.76
CA HIS A 163 -20.14 -17.01 -3.75
C HIS A 163 -20.80 -15.84 -3.04
N GLY A 164 -20.27 -14.65 -3.26
CA GLY A 164 -20.83 -13.40 -2.76
C GLY A 164 -21.60 -12.67 -3.84
N SER A 165 -22.77 -12.12 -3.50
CA SER A 165 -23.56 -11.24 -4.36
C SER A 165 -24.10 -10.04 -3.57
N LEU A 166 -24.36 -8.93 -4.27
CA LEU A 166 -25.05 -7.77 -3.71
C LEU A 166 -26.53 -7.85 -4.09
N SER A 167 -27.42 -8.01 -3.11
CA SER A 167 -28.87 -8.16 -3.32
C SER A 167 -29.49 -6.93 -4.02
N ASP A 168 -30.32 -7.15 -5.06
CA ASP A 168 -31.30 -6.24 -5.71
C ASP A 168 -30.93 -4.75 -5.88
N SER A 169 -29.65 -4.43 -5.94
CA SER A 169 -29.19 -3.22 -6.61
C SER A 169 -28.82 -3.66 -8.02
N PRO A 170 -29.27 -2.97 -9.09
CA PRO A 170 -28.65 -3.19 -10.39
C PRO A 170 -27.15 -2.97 -10.15
N LEU A 171 -26.37 -4.04 -10.29
CA LEU A 171 -24.93 -3.90 -10.41
C LEU A 171 -24.74 -2.86 -11.52
N PRO A 172 -23.95 -1.79 -11.34
CA PRO A 172 -23.53 -0.98 -12.47
C PRO A 172 -22.70 -1.91 -13.37
N GLY A 173 -23.31 -2.38 -14.46
CA GLY A 173 -22.91 -3.62 -15.16
C GLY A 173 -24.09 -4.53 -15.51
N ASP A 174 -25.30 -4.22 -15.03
CA ASP A 174 -26.54 -4.73 -15.60
C ASP A 174 -26.51 -4.39 -17.09
N LEU A 175 -26.39 -5.44 -17.91
CA LEU A 175 -26.08 -5.40 -19.35
C LEU A 175 -27.08 -4.55 -20.18
N ASN A 176 -28.14 -4.06 -19.53
CA ASN A 176 -29.19 -3.24 -20.11
C ASN A 176 -28.87 -1.73 -20.17
N ASN A 177 -27.81 -1.24 -19.51
CA ASN A 177 -27.34 0.16 -19.63
C ASN A 177 -25.99 0.30 -20.35
N VAL A 178 -25.59 -0.72 -21.10
CA VAL A 178 -24.29 -0.82 -21.79
C VAL A 178 -24.43 -0.31 -23.23
N SER A 179 -24.60 0.99 -23.42
CA SER A 179 -24.44 1.58 -24.77
C SER A 179 -23.16 2.43 -24.93
N HIS A 180 -22.40 2.68 -23.85
CA HIS A 180 -21.27 3.63 -23.89
C HIS A 180 -20.00 3.23 -23.09
N THR A 181 -19.92 2.07 -22.44
CA THR A 181 -18.73 1.67 -21.66
C THR A 181 -17.81 0.75 -22.46
N SER A 182 -16.50 0.94 -22.34
CA SER A 182 -15.52 0.06 -23.00
C SER A 182 -15.45 -1.31 -22.31
N PRO A 183 -15.03 -2.39 -23.00
CA PRO A 183 -14.89 -3.72 -22.39
C PRO A 183 -14.01 -3.72 -21.13
N CYS A 184 -12.96 -2.90 -21.11
CA CYS A 184 -12.04 -2.78 -19.98
C CYS A 184 -12.69 -2.08 -18.78
N GLU A 185 -13.51 -1.06 -19.00
CA GLU A 185 -14.23 -0.35 -17.93
C GLU A 185 -15.22 -1.27 -17.21
N ALA A 186 -15.95 -2.07 -17.99
CA ALA A 186 -16.84 -3.08 -17.45
C ALA A 186 -16.07 -4.17 -16.69
N HIS A 187 -14.86 -4.53 -17.16
CA HIS A 187 -13.99 -5.46 -16.46
C HIS A 187 -13.51 -4.90 -15.11
N TYR A 188 -12.96 -3.68 -15.08
CA TYR A 188 -12.48 -3.05 -13.83
C TYR A 188 -13.58 -2.88 -12.80
N SER A 189 -14.79 -2.50 -13.25
CA SER A 189 -15.94 -2.33 -12.37
C SER A 189 -16.34 -3.64 -11.71
N ARG A 190 -16.40 -4.74 -12.47
CA ARG A 190 -16.67 -6.08 -11.95
C ARG A 190 -15.58 -6.54 -10.99
N GLN A 191 -14.31 -6.41 -11.38
CA GLN A 191 -13.17 -6.80 -10.55
C GLN A 191 -13.17 -6.08 -9.18
N LYS A 192 -13.46 -4.77 -9.16
CA LYS A 192 -13.58 -3.98 -7.92
C LYS A 192 -14.66 -4.52 -6.99
N VAL A 193 -15.84 -4.82 -7.54
CA VAL A 193 -16.95 -5.38 -6.76
C VAL A 193 -16.59 -6.76 -6.21
N ASN A 194 -15.95 -7.60 -7.02
CA ASN A 194 -15.56 -8.95 -6.63
C ASN A 194 -14.54 -8.93 -5.48
N TYR A 195 -13.46 -8.16 -5.62
CA TYR A 195 -12.49 -7.99 -4.53
C TYR A 195 -13.10 -7.31 -3.29
N ALA A 196 -14.03 -6.36 -3.47
CA ALA A 196 -14.73 -5.76 -2.35
C ALA A 196 -15.56 -6.79 -1.56
N LEU A 197 -16.26 -7.69 -2.25
CA LEU A 197 -17.02 -8.78 -1.62
C LEU A 197 -16.10 -9.80 -0.94
N LEU A 198 -15.00 -10.19 -1.59
CA LEU A 198 -14.00 -11.10 -1.06
C LEU A 198 -13.37 -10.56 0.23
N MET A 199 -12.87 -9.33 0.19
CA MET A 199 -12.24 -8.67 1.35
C MET A 199 -13.24 -8.41 2.49
N ASN A 200 -14.49 -8.05 2.16
CA ASN A 200 -15.54 -7.87 3.17
C ASN A 200 -15.83 -9.17 3.92
N PHE A 201 -15.82 -10.31 3.22
CA PHE A 201 -15.96 -11.61 3.87
C PHE A 201 -14.74 -11.94 4.76
N ALA A 202 -13.55 -11.55 4.33
CA ALA A 202 -12.29 -11.84 5.03
C ALA A 202 -12.09 -11.07 6.35
N LEU A 203 -12.88 -10.03 6.64
CA LEU A 203 -12.68 -9.08 7.75
C LEU A 203 -12.46 -9.69 9.13
N ASN A 204 -12.84 -10.93 9.40
CA ASN A 204 -12.65 -11.58 10.70
C ASN A 204 -11.89 -12.91 10.60
N LEU A 205 -11.30 -13.24 9.45
CA LEU A 205 -10.64 -14.52 9.23
C LEU A 205 -9.17 -14.51 9.67
N SER A 206 -8.50 -13.37 9.55
CA SER A 206 -7.04 -13.28 9.78
C SER A 206 -6.56 -11.90 10.24
N GLU A 207 -5.30 -11.82 10.65
CA GLU A 207 -4.62 -10.55 10.98
C GLU A 207 -4.23 -9.75 9.73
N TYR A 208 -3.82 -10.45 8.68
CA TYR A 208 -3.38 -9.88 7.41
C TYR A 208 -4.16 -10.50 6.25
N PHE A 209 -4.21 -9.80 5.12
CA PHE A 209 -4.83 -10.27 3.90
C PHE A 209 -3.85 -10.16 2.73
N LEU A 210 -3.63 -11.27 2.02
CA LEU A 210 -2.86 -11.34 0.79
C LEU A 210 -3.83 -11.42 -0.38
N MET A 211 -3.69 -10.49 -1.32
CA MET A 211 -4.43 -10.48 -2.57
C MET A 211 -3.61 -11.17 -3.67
N ILE A 212 -4.21 -12.18 -4.33
CA ILE A 212 -3.66 -12.82 -5.53
C ILE A 212 -4.76 -13.07 -6.57
N GLU A 213 -4.37 -13.07 -7.84
CA GLU A 213 -5.23 -13.43 -8.96
C GLU A 213 -5.32 -14.96 -9.14
N ASP A 214 -6.27 -15.42 -9.96
CA ASP A 214 -6.52 -16.84 -10.17
C ASP A 214 -5.64 -17.49 -11.26
N TYR A 215 -4.63 -16.77 -11.75
CA TYR A 215 -3.66 -17.24 -12.77
C TYR A 215 -2.20 -16.98 -12.36
N VAL A 216 -1.86 -17.31 -11.10
CA VAL A 216 -0.58 -16.98 -10.48
C VAL A 216 0.15 -18.23 -9.99
N HIS A 217 1.42 -18.34 -10.35
CA HIS A 217 2.36 -19.30 -9.80
C HIS A 217 2.99 -18.77 -8.51
N CYS A 218 2.98 -19.60 -7.46
CA CYS A 218 3.56 -19.29 -6.15
C CYS A 218 4.93 -19.98 -6.00
N THR A 219 5.96 -19.23 -5.57
CA THR A 219 7.27 -19.84 -5.29
C THR A 219 7.27 -20.62 -3.98
N PRO A 220 8.14 -21.65 -3.84
CA PRO A 220 8.28 -22.37 -2.58
C PRO A 220 8.58 -21.43 -1.41
N LYS A 221 7.95 -21.69 -0.26
CA LYS A 221 8.10 -20.92 1.00
C LYS A 221 7.60 -19.47 0.96
N PHE A 222 6.77 -19.08 -0.02
CA PHE A 222 6.23 -17.72 -0.09
C PHE A 222 5.53 -17.29 1.22
N ILE A 223 4.84 -18.22 1.91
CA ILE A 223 4.17 -17.93 3.19
C ILE A 223 5.20 -17.59 4.28
N SER A 224 6.27 -18.38 4.38
CA SER A 224 7.37 -18.09 5.32
C SER A 224 8.02 -16.75 5.02
N THR A 225 8.27 -16.44 3.74
CA THR A 225 8.81 -15.13 3.33
C THR A 225 7.92 -13.99 3.79
N ILE A 226 6.60 -14.09 3.57
CA ILE A 226 5.62 -13.09 4.02
C ILE A 226 5.60 -13.00 5.56
N TYR A 227 5.59 -14.13 6.27
CA TYR A 227 5.57 -14.16 7.73
C TYR A 227 6.75 -13.40 8.36
N TRP A 228 7.95 -13.64 7.86
CA TRP A 228 9.15 -13.03 8.41
C TRP A 228 9.22 -11.53 8.13
N VAL A 229 8.79 -11.10 6.93
CA VAL A 229 8.63 -9.69 6.60
C VAL A 229 7.59 -9.04 7.52
N LEU A 230 6.40 -9.62 7.66
CA LEU A 230 5.36 -9.08 8.55
C LEU A 230 5.85 -8.97 10.00
N SER A 231 6.63 -9.94 10.47
CA SER A 231 7.23 -9.91 11.80
C SER A 231 8.23 -8.76 11.96
N ALA A 232 9.08 -8.52 10.97
CA ALA A 232 10.05 -7.43 10.97
C ALA A 232 9.40 -6.04 10.84
N TRP A 233 8.29 -5.95 10.11
CA TRP A 233 7.52 -4.72 9.88
C TRP A 233 6.42 -4.48 10.92
N LYS A 234 6.31 -5.31 11.97
CA LYS A 234 5.20 -5.28 12.93
C LYS A 234 5.03 -3.93 13.63
N GLU A 235 6.14 -3.30 14.02
CA GLU A 235 6.16 -2.02 14.74
C GLU A 235 6.40 -0.82 13.81
N LEU A 236 6.56 -1.07 12.50
CA LEU A 236 6.80 -0.04 11.51
C LEU A 236 5.50 0.38 10.81
N PRO A 237 5.34 1.66 10.44
CA PRO A 237 4.17 2.10 9.70
C PRO A 237 4.26 1.60 8.24
N TRP A 238 3.23 0.89 7.79
CA TRP A 238 3.05 0.50 6.41
C TRP A 238 1.56 0.28 6.11
N VAL A 239 1.19 0.41 4.83
CA VAL A 239 -0.17 0.27 4.31
C VAL A 239 -0.25 -0.95 3.39
N ILE A 240 0.66 -1.04 2.44
CA ILE A 240 0.75 -2.14 1.47
C ILE A 240 2.21 -2.62 1.36
N LEU A 241 2.40 -3.91 1.56
CA LEU A 241 3.65 -4.63 1.29
C LEU A 241 3.52 -5.40 -0.03
N GLU A 242 4.48 -5.25 -0.93
CA GLU A 242 4.43 -5.85 -2.28
C GLU A 242 5.48 -6.95 -2.44
N PHE A 243 5.02 -8.17 -2.72
CA PHE A 243 5.86 -9.38 -2.89
C PHE A 243 5.98 -9.83 -4.35
N SER A 244 5.56 -8.99 -5.29
CA SER A 244 5.74 -9.21 -6.73
C SER A 244 5.64 -7.89 -7.51
N SER A 245 6.16 -7.89 -8.74
CA SER A 245 5.95 -6.80 -9.70
C SER A 245 4.53 -6.75 -10.26
N LEU A 246 3.74 -7.81 -10.05
CA LEU A 246 2.37 -7.90 -10.54
C LEU A 246 1.50 -6.79 -9.96
N SER A 247 0.53 -6.24 -10.69
CA SER A 247 -0.22 -5.06 -10.26
C SER A 247 -1.19 -5.34 -9.12
N LEU A 248 -1.80 -6.52 -9.13
CA LEU A 248 -2.77 -6.96 -8.12
C LEU A 248 -2.19 -8.03 -7.20
N SER A 249 -1.54 -9.02 -7.78
CA SER A 249 -0.99 -10.14 -7.03
C SER A 249 0.18 -9.71 -6.14
N GLY A 250 0.33 -10.39 -5.01
CA GLY A 250 1.40 -10.15 -4.05
C GLY A 250 1.24 -8.92 -3.16
N LYS A 251 0.04 -8.34 -3.09
CA LYS A 251 -0.25 -7.18 -2.21
C LYS A 251 -0.78 -7.68 -0.87
N VAL A 252 -0.06 -7.33 0.20
CA VAL A 252 -0.44 -7.67 1.58
C VAL A 252 -0.92 -6.42 2.32
N PHE A 253 -2.04 -6.58 3.04
CA PHE A 253 -2.72 -5.53 3.78
C PHE A 253 -2.93 -5.94 5.24
N HIS A 254 -2.99 -4.95 6.14
CA HIS A 254 -3.61 -5.17 7.44
C HIS A 254 -5.09 -5.46 7.27
N ASN A 255 -5.59 -6.50 7.93
CA ASN A 255 -7.00 -6.84 7.85
C ASN A 255 -7.89 -5.72 8.43
N SER A 256 -7.37 -4.91 9.37
CA SER A 256 -8.05 -3.73 9.92
C SER A 256 -8.32 -2.63 8.89
N ASP A 257 -7.56 -2.59 7.79
CA ASP A 257 -7.70 -1.57 6.76
C ASP A 257 -8.65 -2.00 5.63
N LEU A 258 -9.05 -3.29 5.57
CA LEU A 258 -9.91 -3.81 4.50
C LEU A 258 -11.28 -3.12 4.46
N SER A 259 -11.87 -2.74 5.60
CA SER A 259 -13.16 -2.02 5.58
C SER A 259 -13.05 -0.65 4.91
N ARG A 260 -11.88 -0.01 5.01
CA ARG A 260 -11.60 1.27 4.35
C ARG A 260 -11.30 1.05 2.87
N LEU A 261 -10.50 0.03 2.55
CA LEU A 261 -10.13 -0.31 1.18
C LEU A 261 -11.35 -0.75 0.35
N THR A 262 -12.21 -1.59 0.91
CA THR A 262 -13.45 -2.04 0.24
C THR A 262 -14.43 -0.89 0.02
N SER A 263 -14.59 -0.01 1.01
CA SER A 263 -15.35 1.24 0.83
C SER A 263 -14.73 2.12 -0.26
N PHE A 264 -13.39 2.22 -0.31
CA PHE A 264 -12.69 2.99 -1.34
C PHE A 264 -12.95 2.43 -2.75
N PHE A 265 -12.88 1.11 -2.96
CA PHE A 265 -13.22 0.47 -4.23
C PHE A 265 -14.66 0.74 -4.69
N LEU A 266 -15.60 0.82 -3.73
CA LEU A 266 -17.02 1.05 -4.01
C LEU A 266 -17.37 2.54 -4.13
N LEU A 267 -16.56 3.47 -3.64
CA LEU A 267 -16.83 4.90 -3.80
C LEU A 267 -16.48 5.37 -5.22
N PHE A 268 -15.43 4.83 -5.81
CA PHE A 268 -14.93 5.22 -7.12
C PHE A 268 -15.22 4.13 -8.15
N HIS A 269 -16.48 4.10 -8.60
CA HIS A 269 -16.94 3.15 -9.60
C HIS A 269 -16.35 3.40 -11.00
N GLU A 270 -15.74 4.56 -11.25
CA GLU A 270 -15.23 4.98 -12.55
C GLU A 270 -14.12 4.06 -13.11
N ASN A 271 -13.88 4.24 -14.41
CA ASN A 271 -13.08 3.50 -15.41
C ASN A 271 -11.61 3.20 -15.08
N ILE A 272 -11.22 3.28 -13.81
CA ILE A 272 -9.86 3.17 -13.31
C ILE A 272 -9.61 1.73 -12.81
N PRO A 273 -8.52 1.07 -13.25
CA PRO A 273 -8.12 -0.25 -12.77
C PRO A 273 -7.71 -0.25 -11.29
N ILE A 274 -7.85 -1.39 -10.61
CA ILE A 274 -7.61 -1.52 -9.15
C ILE A 274 -6.20 -1.08 -8.75
N HIS A 275 -5.17 -1.36 -9.56
CA HIS A 275 -3.79 -1.05 -9.20
C HIS A 275 -3.53 0.46 -9.02
N LEU A 276 -4.19 1.31 -9.81
CA LEU A 276 -4.11 2.76 -9.62
C LEU A 276 -4.77 3.17 -8.30
N PHE A 277 -5.90 2.55 -7.94
CA PHE A 277 -6.52 2.77 -6.63
C PHE A 277 -5.64 2.30 -5.47
N LEU A 278 -4.92 1.19 -5.62
CA LEU A 278 -3.97 0.75 -4.58
C LEU A 278 -2.85 1.77 -4.38
N SER A 279 -2.34 2.37 -5.47
CA SER A 279 -1.36 3.46 -5.39
C SER A 279 -1.92 4.70 -4.68
N GLU A 280 -3.13 5.14 -5.03
CA GLU A 280 -3.80 6.26 -4.37
C GLU A 280 -4.09 5.98 -2.89
N PHE A 281 -4.56 4.77 -2.57
CA PHE A 281 -4.84 4.35 -1.20
C PHE A 281 -3.59 4.42 -0.31
N ARG A 282 -2.46 3.97 -0.84
CA ARG A 282 -1.13 4.04 -0.20
C ARG A 282 -0.76 5.50 0.12
N LEU A 283 -0.88 6.38 -0.88
CA LEU A 283 -0.56 7.81 -0.78
C LEU A 283 -1.44 8.51 0.27
N LEU A 284 -2.75 8.26 0.25
CA LEU A 284 -3.71 8.81 1.21
C LEU A 284 -3.42 8.40 2.66
N LEU A 285 -2.73 7.27 2.85
CA LEU A 285 -2.33 6.75 4.16
C LEU A 285 -0.85 6.99 4.48
N ALA A 286 -0.24 7.99 3.82
CA ALA A 286 1.11 8.49 4.07
C ALA A 286 2.22 7.47 3.82
N GLN A 287 1.98 6.47 2.96
CA GLN A 287 3.03 5.68 2.34
C GLN A 287 3.15 6.16 0.89
N ASN A 288 4.03 7.13 0.64
CA ASN A 288 4.20 7.72 -0.69
C ASN A 288 4.94 6.79 -1.67
N VAL A 289 5.83 5.96 -1.13
CA VAL A 289 6.73 5.12 -1.91
C VAL A 289 6.31 3.64 -1.75
N PRO A 290 6.25 2.85 -2.84
CA PRO A 290 6.00 1.42 -2.75
C PRO A 290 7.08 0.70 -1.91
N ILE A 291 6.66 -0.25 -1.07
CA ILE A 291 7.56 -1.16 -0.36
C ILE A 291 7.51 -2.49 -1.12
N ARG A 292 8.42 -2.68 -2.07
CA ARG A 292 8.47 -3.87 -2.93
C ARG A 292 9.73 -4.69 -2.70
N PHE A 293 9.52 -5.95 -2.34
CA PHE A 293 10.58 -6.91 -2.08
C PHE A 293 11.06 -7.59 -3.37
N SER A 294 12.32 -8.01 -3.39
CA SER A 294 12.93 -8.78 -4.46
C SER A 294 13.64 -10.01 -3.89
N PRO A 295 13.67 -11.16 -4.57
CA PRO A 295 12.90 -11.49 -5.77
C PRO A 295 11.40 -11.64 -5.46
N SER A 296 10.57 -11.57 -6.50
CA SER A 296 9.14 -11.82 -6.38
C SER A 296 8.85 -13.25 -5.92
N VAL A 297 7.72 -13.45 -5.25
CA VAL A 297 7.23 -14.78 -4.86
C VAL A 297 5.97 -15.20 -5.63
N PHE A 298 5.48 -14.33 -6.50
CA PHE A 298 4.31 -14.55 -7.36
C PHE A 298 4.63 -14.17 -8.81
N TYR A 299 4.25 -15.04 -9.73
CA TYR A 299 4.53 -14.91 -11.17
C TYR A 299 3.27 -15.27 -11.97
N HIS A 300 3.03 -14.66 -13.13
CA HIS A 300 1.92 -15.10 -13.98
C HIS A 300 2.12 -16.52 -14.51
N MET A 301 1.02 -17.27 -14.61
CA MET A 301 1.02 -18.59 -15.24
C MET A 301 1.00 -18.48 -16.77
N GLY A 302 2.10 -18.85 -17.41
CA GLY A 302 2.19 -19.00 -18.87
C GLY A 302 1.94 -17.71 -19.66
N ASN A 303 1.70 -17.84 -20.97
CA ASN A 303 1.25 -16.73 -21.82
C ASN A 303 -0.24 -16.47 -21.52
N TYR A 304 -0.52 -15.87 -20.37
CA TYR A 304 -1.85 -15.35 -20.07
C TYR A 304 -2.23 -14.25 -21.08
N SER A 305 -3.53 -14.09 -21.29
CA SER A 305 -4.16 -13.85 -22.58
C SER A 305 -4.26 -12.39 -23.07
N LEU A 306 -4.25 -12.25 -24.40
CA LEU A 306 -4.50 -11.05 -25.21
C LEU A 306 -5.64 -10.11 -24.73
N PHE A 307 -6.65 -10.61 -24.01
CA PHE A 307 -7.78 -9.80 -23.55
C PHE A 307 -7.49 -9.03 -22.25
N GLU A 308 -6.83 -9.68 -21.28
CA GLU A 308 -6.27 -8.92 -20.15
C GLU A 308 -5.08 -8.08 -20.59
N ASP A 309 -4.27 -8.54 -21.55
CA ASP A 309 -3.21 -7.71 -22.16
C ASP A 309 -3.75 -6.43 -22.84
N THR A 310 -5.03 -6.41 -23.22
CA THR A 310 -5.67 -5.24 -23.85
C THR A 310 -6.09 -4.20 -22.81
N CYS A 311 -6.46 -4.64 -21.60
CA CYS A 311 -6.93 -3.75 -20.53
C CYS A 311 -5.80 -3.41 -19.54
N PHE A 312 -4.98 -4.39 -19.19
CA PHE A 312 -3.81 -4.26 -18.35
C PHE A 312 -2.56 -4.42 -19.22
N LEU A 313 -1.56 -3.59 -18.97
CA LEU A 313 -0.27 -3.74 -19.64
C LEU A 313 0.39 -5.04 -19.16
N VAL A 314 1.04 -5.76 -20.07
CA VAL A 314 1.83 -6.95 -19.72
C VAL A 314 2.89 -6.57 -18.69
N GLU A 315 2.71 -7.06 -17.48
CA GLU A 315 3.64 -6.88 -16.38
C GLU A 315 4.83 -7.80 -16.57
N LYS A 316 5.99 -7.22 -16.90
CA LYS A 316 7.24 -7.96 -17.00
C LYS A 316 7.98 -7.87 -15.68
N GLU A 317 8.34 -9.03 -15.15
CA GLU A 317 9.36 -9.12 -14.11
C GLU A 317 10.66 -8.49 -14.64
N GLU A 318 11.14 -7.47 -13.95
CA GLU A 318 12.47 -6.92 -14.23
C GLU A 318 13.53 -7.91 -13.75
N VAL A 319 14.31 -8.42 -14.69
CA VAL A 319 15.48 -9.24 -14.39
C VAL A 319 16.65 -8.29 -14.15
N PHE A 320 17.19 -8.31 -12.95
CA PHE A 320 18.42 -7.58 -12.62
C PHE A 320 19.63 -8.45 -12.90
N ASP A 321 20.61 -7.89 -13.59
CA ASP A 321 21.92 -8.48 -13.81
C ASP A 321 22.79 -8.37 -12.54
N GLU A 322 24.11 -8.43 -12.69
CA GLU A 322 25.05 -8.21 -11.60
C GLU A 322 24.90 -6.80 -11.00
N PRO A 323 25.14 -6.63 -9.69
CA PRO A 323 25.08 -5.32 -9.05
C PRO A 323 26.19 -4.40 -9.56
N ASP A 324 25.89 -3.10 -9.69
CA ASP A 324 26.82 -2.08 -10.20
C ASP A 324 27.83 -1.64 -9.16
N ASN A 325 27.38 -1.49 -7.90
CA ASN A 325 28.17 -0.98 -6.78
C ASN A 325 29.05 0.24 -7.14
N PRO A 326 28.45 1.40 -7.46
CA PRO A 326 29.17 2.63 -7.80
C PRO A 326 30.21 3.01 -6.75
N VAL A 327 31.27 3.73 -7.15
CA VAL A 327 32.39 4.06 -6.26
C VAL A 327 31.90 4.77 -5.00
N ALA A 328 32.32 4.24 -3.85
CA ALA A 328 31.84 4.69 -2.55
C ALA A 328 32.88 4.44 -1.45
N ASN A 329 32.84 5.25 -0.40
CA ASN A 329 33.59 5.04 0.83
C ASN A 329 32.70 4.43 1.90
N VAL A 330 33.21 3.45 2.65
CA VAL A 330 32.49 2.84 3.76
C VAL A 330 33.02 3.34 5.11
N LEU A 331 32.14 3.92 5.92
CA LEU A 331 32.41 4.38 7.26
C LEU A 331 31.58 3.60 8.28
N THR A 332 32.12 3.37 9.46
CA THR A 332 31.41 2.67 10.53
C THR A 332 32.02 3.00 11.89
N ASP A 333 31.19 2.96 12.93
CA ASP A 333 31.59 3.04 14.34
C ASP A 333 31.67 1.66 15.02
N MET A 334 31.39 0.59 14.26
CA MET A 334 31.43 -0.79 14.74
C MET A 334 32.87 -1.24 15.00
N MET A 335 33.04 -2.05 16.05
CA MET A 335 34.34 -2.60 16.40
C MET A 335 34.67 -3.82 15.52
N ALA A 336 35.62 -3.69 14.60
CA ALA A 336 36.06 -4.78 13.73
C ALA A 336 37.04 -5.74 14.43
N GLU A 337 37.15 -6.96 13.90
CA GLU A 337 38.32 -7.81 14.11
C GLU A 337 39.57 -7.19 13.44
N LEU A 338 40.74 -7.35 14.06
CA LEU A 338 41.99 -6.69 13.68
C LEU A 338 42.29 -6.81 12.17
N ASN A 339 42.62 -5.68 11.53
CA ASN A 339 43.01 -5.53 10.12
C ASN A 339 41.91 -5.73 9.08
N ILE A 340 40.62 -5.80 9.45
CA ILE A 340 39.52 -5.84 8.48
C ILE A 340 39.06 -4.42 8.15
N ILE A 341 39.00 -4.10 6.86
CA ILE A 341 38.58 -2.78 6.36
C ILE A 341 37.06 -2.78 6.13
N PRO A 342 36.31 -1.75 6.58
CA PRO A 342 34.86 -1.64 6.37
C PRO A 342 34.43 -1.75 4.91
N GLN A 343 35.31 -1.34 3.99
CA GLN A 343 35.10 -1.37 2.55
C GLN A 343 34.74 -2.77 2.02
N TYR A 344 35.13 -3.85 2.71
CA TYR A 344 34.76 -5.22 2.34
C TYR A 344 33.27 -5.53 2.49
N ALA A 345 32.52 -4.72 3.25
CA ALA A 345 31.06 -4.83 3.28
C ALA A 345 30.41 -4.41 1.95
N TYR A 346 31.10 -3.63 1.10
CA TYR A 346 30.52 -3.04 -0.11
C TYR A 346 31.22 -3.47 -1.40
N ILE A 347 32.53 -3.68 -1.39
CA ILE A 347 33.22 -4.16 -2.61
C ILE A 347 32.72 -5.57 -2.94
N LEU A 348 32.42 -5.80 -4.23
CA LEU A 348 32.02 -7.10 -4.76
C LEU A 348 33.18 -8.10 -4.73
N ASN A 349 33.41 -8.71 -3.56
CA ASN A 349 34.47 -9.69 -3.32
C ASN A 349 33.97 -10.85 -2.44
N LYS A 350 34.87 -11.76 -2.07
CA LYS A 350 34.57 -12.91 -1.18
C LYS A 350 34.88 -12.64 0.29
N GLU A 351 35.51 -11.52 0.59
CA GLU A 351 35.84 -11.08 1.94
C GLU A 351 34.59 -10.47 2.60
N CYS A 352 34.55 -10.45 3.93
CA CYS A 352 33.40 -9.94 4.67
C CYS A 352 33.90 -9.00 5.77
N TYR A 353 33.08 -8.02 6.11
CA TYR A 353 33.36 -7.16 7.25
C TYR A 353 32.88 -7.83 8.54
N SER A 354 33.82 -8.22 9.40
CA SER A 354 33.53 -8.93 10.65
C SER A 354 33.55 -7.98 11.84
N VAL A 355 32.45 -7.95 12.57
CA VAL A 355 32.18 -7.04 13.68
C VAL A 355 32.04 -7.83 14.98
N LEU A 356 32.68 -7.31 16.03
CA LEU A 356 32.66 -7.86 17.38
C LEU A 356 31.58 -7.16 18.20
N ASN A 357 30.60 -7.93 18.67
CA ASN A 357 29.58 -7.49 19.64
C ASN A 357 28.94 -6.14 19.28
N PRO A 358 28.22 -6.03 18.15
CA PRO A 358 27.59 -4.77 17.77
C PRO A 358 26.60 -4.33 18.85
N ILE A 359 26.62 -3.04 19.18
CA ILE A 359 25.74 -2.41 20.15
C ILE A 359 24.65 -1.61 19.45
N GLU A 360 23.53 -1.42 20.14
CA GLU A 360 22.44 -0.57 19.68
C GLU A 360 22.94 0.83 19.32
N GLY A 361 22.52 1.32 18.15
CA GLY A 361 22.92 2.61 17.60
C GLY A 361 24.19 2.56 16.74
N ASN A 362 24.95 1.45 16.75
CA ASN A 362 26.04 1.30 15.79
C ASN A 362 25.54 1.31 14.35
N TYR A 363 26.39 1.78 13.44
CA TYR A 363 26.08 1.92 12.04
C TYR A 363 27.25 1.61 11.12
N LEU A 364 26.91 1.23 9.89
CA LEU A 364 27.81 1.20 8.75
C LEU A 364 27.15 1.99 7.62
N THR A 365 27.84 3.00 7.11
CA THR A 365 27.35 3.89 6.06
C THR A 365 28.24 3.75 4.84
N VAL A 366 27.65 3.35 3.72
CA VAL A 366 28.22 3.48 2.39
C VAL A 366 27.91 4.90 1.89
N ILE A 367 28.94 5.65 1.48
CA ILE A 367 28.83 7.03 1.01
C ILE A 367 29.30 7.05 -0.43
N LEU A 368 28.37 7.25 -1.36
CA LEU A 368 28.67 7.27 -2.79
C LEU A 368 29.50 8.50 -3.13
N GLU A 369 30.51 8.35 -3.98
CA GLU A 369 31.35 9.48 -4.41
C GLU A 369 30.55 10.49 -5.24
N LYS A 370 29.56 9.99 -6.00
CA LYS A 370 28.56 10.79 -6.69
C LYS A 370 27.17 10.28 -6.29
N PRO A 371 26.17 11.16 -6.11
CA PRO A 371 24.79 10.73 -5.97
C PRO A 371 24.35 9.87 -7.17
N GLN A 372 23.50 8.87 -6.94
CA GLN A 372 23.04 7.94 -7.98
C GLN A 372 21.54 7.67 -7.85
N LYS A 373 20.86 7.46 -8.99
CA LYS A 373 19.53 6.83 -9.00
C LYS A 373 19.66 5.33 -8.76
N VAL A 374 19.53 4.92 -7.50
CA VAL A 374 19.57 3.53 -7.08
C VAL A 374 18.18 2.91 -7.23
N ILE A 375 18.09 1.73 -7.82
CA ILE A 375 16.82 1.07 -8.15
C ILE A 375 16.58 -0.21 -7.33
N ARG A 376 17.62 -0.77 -6.70
CA ARG A 376 17.56 -1.94 -5.83
C ARG A 376 18.74 -1.93 -4.86
N ILE A 377 18.50 -2.35 -3.63
CA ILE A 377 19.54 -2.56 -2.62
C ILE A 377 19.33 -3.93 -1.99
N GLU A 378 20.43 -4.70 -1.91
CA GLU A 378 20.48 -5.97 -1.20
C GLU A 378 21.56 -5.89 -0.10
N VAL A 379 21.21 -6.21 1.14
CA VAL A 379 22.12 -6.28 2.29
C VAL A 379 22.14 -7.69 2.84
N LEU A 380 23.31 -8.33 2.79
CA LEU A 380 23.54 -9.69 3.25
C LEU A 380 24.41 -9.71 4.51
N THR A 381 23.89 -10.26 5.60
CA THR A 381 24.64 -10.48 6.84
C THR A 381 24.72 -11.97 7.20
N GLY A 382 25.57 -12.28 8.18
CA GLY A 382 25.92 -13.63 8.66
C GLY A 382 26.69 -14.48 7.68
N SER A 383 26.86 -15.75 8.02
CA SER A 383 27.65 -16.69 7.23
C SER A 383 26.80 -17.42 6.18
N ASP A 384 27.45 -18.05 5.19
CA ASP A 384 26.79 -18.96 4.24
C ASP A 384 26.12 -20.18 4.90
N LYS A 385 26.50 -20.49 6.15
CA LYS A 385 25.86 -21.53 6.95
C LYS A 385 24.66 -20.91 7.68
N GLN A 386 23.48 -21.49 7.48
CA GLN A 386 22.21 -21.02 8.06
C GLN A 386 22.35 -20.61 9.53
N GLY A 387 22.01 -19.35 9.83
CA GLY A 387 21.76 -18.86 11.18
C GLY A 387 22.92 -18.27 11.96
N LEU A 388 24.16 -18.35 11.45
CA LEU A 388 25.33 -17.89 12.21
C LEU A 388 25.71 -16.45 11.85
N TYR A 389 25.90 -15.63 12.89
CA TYR A 389 26.43 -14.26 12.80
C TYR A 389 25.58 -13.25 12.03
N TRP A 390 24.28 -13.51 11.88
CA TRP A 390 23.33 -12.54 11.34
C TRP A 390 23.24 -11.30 12.23
N LEU A 391 22.91 -10.17 11.60
CA LEU A 391 22.36 -9.05 12.34
C LEU A 391 20.91 -9.37 12.67
N GLN A 392 20.62 -9.59 13.96
CA GLN A 392 19.29 -10.02 14.40
C GLN A 392 18.25 -8.90 14.33
N GLN A 393 18.66 -7.68 14.67
CA GLN A 393 17.81 -6.50 14.62
C GLN A 393 18.61 -5.37 14.01
N GLY A 394 18.31 -5.10 12.74
CA GLY A 394 18.89 -3.99 12.01
C GLY A 394 17.94 -3.47 10.96
N GLN A 395 18.24 -2.27 10.46
CA GLN A 395 17.50 -1.67 9.36
C GLN A 395 18.43 -0.93 8.41
N VAL A 396 17.96 -0.75 7.18
CA VAL A 396 18.64 -0.01 6.13
C VAL A 396 17.91 1.30 5.92
N GLU A 397 18.68 2.37 5.80
CA GLU A 397 18.20 3.72 5.54
C GLU A 397 18.89 4.32 4.31
N LEU A 398 18.12 5.10 3.57
CA LEU A 398 18.54 5.84 2.39
C LEU A 398 18.89 7.27 2.79
N GLY A 399 20.12 7.69 2.51
CA GLY A 399 20.62 9.01 2.85
C GLY A 399 20.72 9.94 1.65
N TYR A 400 20.30 11.18 1.86
CA TYR A 400 20.32 12.27 0.88
C TYR A 400 21.08 13.47 1.45
N ASP A 401 21.48 14.39 0.57
CA ASP A 401 22.13 15.64 0.94
C ASP A 401 23.44 15.38 1.71
N PRO A 402 24.51 14.97 1.00
CA PRO A 402 25.77 14.55 1.61
C PRO A 402 26.43 15.70 2.37
N LEU A 403 27.06 15.38 3.49
CA LEU A 403 27.81 16.34 4.30
C LEU A 403 29.10 16.75 3.60
N GLU A 404 29.52 18.01 3.79
CA GLU A 404 30.78 18.55 3.23
C GLU A 404 32.03 17.75 3.65
N ASP A 405 31.98 17.16 4.85
CA ASP A 405 33.07 16.34 5.39
C ASP A 405 33.01 14.87 4.94
N SER A 406 32.05 14.52 4.08
CA SER A 406 31.81 13.16 3.57
C SER A 406 31.70 12.11 4.68
N ARG A 407 31.21 12.48 5.87
CA ARG A 407 30.98 11.53 6.99
C ARG A 407 29.61 10.88 6.96
N GLY A 408 28.72 11.33 6.08
CA GLY A 408 27.39 10.79 5.90
C GLY A 408 26.47 11.78 5.18
N CYS A 409 25.18 11.64 5.45
CA CYS A 409 24.11 12.42 4.83
C CYS A 409 23.33 13.19 5.92
N THR A 410 22.67 14.29 5.56
CA THR A 410 21.90 15.09 6.54
C THR A 410 20.50 14.54 6.76
N ARG A 411 19.90 13.95 5.73
CA ARG A 411 18.54 13.39 5.77
C ARG A 411 18.60 11.90 5.48
N TYR A 412 17.85 11.12 6.27
CA TYR A 412 17.70 9.68 6.07
C TYR A 412 16.22 9.30 6.04
N THR A 413 15.88 8.36 5.16
CA THR A 413 14.56 7.72 5.10
C THR A 413 14.72 6.21 5.26
N LEU A 414 13.74 5.54 5.88
CA LEU A 414 13.78 4.10 6.08
C LEU A 414 13.56 3.37 4.74
N LEU A 415 14.46 2.46 4.39
CA LEU A 415 14.22 1.48 3.34
C LEU A 415 13.43 0.29 3.91
N GLY A 416 13.97 -0.32 4.96
CA GLY A 416 13.33 -1.45 5.64
C GLY A 416 14.21 -2.15 6.67
N PRO A 417 13.62 -2.99 7.52
CA PRO A 417 14.32 -3.85 8.47
C PRO A 417 14.95 -5.07 7.78
N LEU A 418 15.99 -5.64 8.39
CA LEU A 418 16.53 -6.92 7.97
C LEU A 418 15.64 -8.06 8.45
N VAL A 419 15.45 -9.04 7.58
CA VAL A 419 14.69 -10.27 7.79
C VAL A 419 15.66 -11.43 7.75
N GLU A 420 15.81 -12.15 8.87
CA GLU A 420 16.81 -13.24 9.00
C GLU A 420 18.23 -12.82 8.56
N GLY A 421 18.61 -11.56 8.81
CA GLY A 421 19.91 -11.01 8.44
C GLY A 421 20.04 -10.61 6.96
N HIS A 422 18.94 -10.57 6.21
CA HIS A 422 18.89 -10.18 4.80
C HIS A 422 17.89 -9.05 4.57
N LEU A 423 18.21 -8.13 3.67
CA LEU A 423 17.24 -7.21 3.08
C LEU A 423 17.47 -7.22 1.58
N ASP A 424 16.41 -7.31 0.79
CA ASP A 424 16.46 -7.15 -0.67
C ASP A 424 15.19 -6.44 -1.12
N GLN A 425 15.36 -5.16 -1.46
CA GLN A 425 14.24 -4.27 -1.69
C GLN A 425 14.52 -3.32 -2.85
N ARG A 426 13.44 -3.04 -3.59
CA ARG A 426 13.43 -2.05 -4.67
C ARG A 426 13.38 -0.65 -4.08
N VAL A 427 14.03 0.28 -4.77
CA VAL A 427 14.05 1.69 -4.40
C VAL A 427 13.24 2.44 -5.46
N PHE A 428 12.25 3.20 -5.01
CA PHE A 428 11.41 4.02 -5.87
C PHE A 428 11.53 5.49 -5.46
N TYR A 429 11.32 6.35 -6.44
CA TYR A 429 11.32 7.80 -6.28
C TYR A 429 9.94 8.32 -6.67
N GLU A 430 9.58 9.49 -6.12
CA GLU A 430 8.37 10.20 -6.58
C GLU A 430 8.53 10.61 -8.05
N GLU A 431 7.41 10.68 -8.77
CA GLU A 431 7.37 11.08 -10.19
C GLU A 431 8.00 12.49 -10.35
N ASP A 432 8.85 12.67 -11.35
CA ASP A 432 9.68 13.87 -11.59
C ASP A 432 10.74 14.20 -10.52
N SER A 433 10.98 13.30 -9.56
CA SER A 433 12.04 13.52 -8.58
C SER A 433 13.44 13.50 -9.23
N VAL A 434 14.17 14.59 -9.00
CA VAL A 434 15.61 14.71 -9.27
C VAL A 434 16.45 14.27 -8.07
N GLU A 435 15.84 13.73 -7.02
CA GLU A 435 16.59 13.24 -5.87
C GLU A 435 17.41 12.01 -6.24
N GLU A 436 18.68 12.05 -5.86
CA GLU A 436 19.63 10.98 -6.04
C GLU A 436 20.17 10.54 -4.68
N LEU A 437 20.35 9.23 -4.54
CA LEU A 437 20.82 8.65 -3.30
C LEU A 437 22.30 8.95 -3.12
N SER A 438 22.69 9.39 -1.93
CA SER A 438 24.10 9.69 -1.60
C SER A 438 24.68 8.74 -0.56
N CYS A 439 23.86 8.24 0.37
CA CYS A 439 24.31 7.29 1.39
C CYS A 439 23.38 6.09 1.53
N ILE A 440 23.93 4.94 1.92
CA ILE A 440 23.18 3.76 2.35
C ILE A 440 23.68 3.42 3.74
N ARG A 441 22.79 3.43 4.74
CA ARG A 441 23.15 3.25 6.14
C ARG A 441 22.48 2.01 6.72
N LEU A 442 23.30 1.05 7.16
CA LEU A 442 22.89 -0.09 7.97
C LEU A 442 23.00 0.29 9.45
N ILE A 443 21.90 0.21 10.21
CA ILE A 443 21.85 0.51 11.65
C ILE A 443 21.56 -0.76 12.44
N VAL A 444 22.24 -0.90 13.58
CA VAL A 444 21.98 -1.91 14.60
C VAL A 444 20.91 -1.39 15.57
N LEU A 445 19.77 -2.05 15.60
CA LEU A 445 18.63 -1.66 16.43
C LEU A 445 18.65 -2.28 17.83
N ALA A 446 19.37 -3.39 18.01
CA ALA A 446 19.57 -4.00 19.31
C ALA A 446 20.95 -4.63 19.45
N SER A 447 21.52 -4.52 20.64
CA SER A 447 22.83 -5.10 20.94
C SER A 447 22.80 -6.63 20.88
N GLN A 448 23.81 -7.25 20.25
CA GLN A 448 23.97 -8.71 20.26
C GLN A 448 25.38 -9.12 20.69
N LYS A 449 25.47 -10.24 21.42
CA LYS A 449 26.75 -10.81 21.91
C LYS A 449 27.44 -11.70 20.90
N SER A 450 26.74 -12.10 19.84
CA SER A 450 27.33 -12.84 18.74
C SER A 450 28.09 -11.90 17.83
N TRP A 451 29.13 -12.41 17.18
CA TRP A 451 29.75 -11.71 16.06
C TRP A 451 28.71 -11.40 14.98
N LEU A 452 28.99 -10.36 14.21
CA LEU A 452 28.24 -9.98 13.04
C LEU A 452 29.16 -10.07 11.83
N LEU A 453 28.71 -10.76 10.79
CA LEU A 453 29.36 -10.71 9.49
C LEU A 453 28.50 -9.87 8.56
N ILE A 454 29.05 -8.80 7.99
CA ILE A 454 28.42 -8.07 6.89
C ILE A 454 29.11 -8.54 5.63
N ARG A 455 28.41 -9.36 4.86
CA ARG A 455 28.97 -10.00 3.67
C ARG A 455 29.05 -9.01 2.53
N GLN A 456 27.89 -8.49 2.13
CA GLN A 456 27.78 -7.61 0.98
C GLN A 456 26.60 -6.66 1.13
N ILE A 457 26.81 -5.42 0.71
CA ILE A 457 25.80 -4.42 0.41
C ILE A 457 25.89 -4.21 -1.10
N ARG A 458 24.89 -4.68 -1.82
CA ARG A 458 24.81 -4.65 -3.28
C ARG A 458 23.83 -3.58 -3.71
N VAL A 459 24.18 -2.87 -4.78
CA VAL A 459 23.46 -1.70 -5.27
C VAL A 459 23.35 -1.81 -6.77
N TRP A 460 22.14 -1.67 -7.27
CA TRP A 460 21.85 -1.52 -8.69
C TRP A 460 21.39 -0.09 -8.94
N THR A 461 21.91 0.50 -10.00
CA THR A 461 21.63 1.86 -10.44
C THR A 461 20.83 1.87 -11.73
N GLN A 462 20.10 2.95 -11.97
CA GLN A 462 19.46 3.17 -13.25
C GLN A 462 20.55 3.56 -14.26
N ASN A 463 20.69 2.77 -15.33
CA ASN A 463 21.57 3.14 -16.43
C ASN A 463 21.05 4.43 -17.07
N GLU A 464 21.88 5.46 -17.15
CA GLU A 464 21.66 6.55 -18.10
C GLU A 464 21.75 5.92 -19.49
N GLU A 465 20.64 5.77 -20.19
CA GLU A 465 20.69 5.51 -21.63
C GLU A 465 21.46 6.69 -22.24
N GLU A 466 22.70 6.46 -22.67
CA GLU A 466 23.45 7.43 -23.47
C GLU A 466 22.56 7.76 -24.68
N GLU A 467 21.96 8.96 -24.69
CA GLU A 467 21.28 9.50 -25.88
C GLU A 467 22.29 9.53 -27.03
N SER A 468 22.21 8.54 -27.91
CA SER A 468 23.06 8.40 -29.10
C SER A 468 22.59 9.26 -30.26
#